data_AF-A0A4Y2PM96-F1
#
_entry.id   AF-A0A4Y2PM96-F1
#
_cell.length_a   1.000
_cell.length_b   1.000
_cell.length_c   1.000
_cell.angle_alpha   90.00
_cell.angle_beta   90.00
_cell.angle_gamma   90.00
#
_symmetry.space_group_name_H-M   'P 1'
#
loop_
_entity.id
_entity.type
_entity.pdbx_description
1 polymer ?
#
loop_
_entity_poly.entity_id
_entity_poly.type
_entity_poly.pdbx_seq_one_letter_code
_entity_poly.pdbx_strand_id
1 'polypeptide(L)'
;MRKIDEIIRRANPFADAYKMMLKLEQRVLQEERNEASENITIIISDDRLHISQHRGRYNAPKINDIAMVFRGSCGIPPNNRDICIYPRQRELSRISSLNPNCDPMTYSLFFSCGERGFRINQSYSELQFYVHRLSVRRDIFNHILYGGMLMQQYVVDSYVKVEGNRWNFIRFNERALRVESYLGLADHINALSSEADVRPGVTLILPSSFIGSSKEIQQNFQNAMSIVRDFGKQDLFFAFTCNPK
;
A
#
# COMPACT_ATOMS: atom_id res chain seq x y z
N MET A 1 -11.94 -27.65 6.74
CA MET A 1 -11.89 -26.43 7.57
C MET A 1 -11.69 -26.71 9.06
N ARG A 2 -12.54 -27.49 9.76
CA ARG A 2 -12.39 -27.71 11.22
C ARG A 2 -11.02 -28.27 11.66
N LYS A 3 -10.49 -29.27 10.95
CA LYS A 3 -9.14 -29.83 11.20
C LYS A 3 -8.02 -28.78 11.08
N ILE A 4 -8.13 -27.84 10.15
CA ILE A 4 -7.10 -26.80 9.94
C ILE A 4 -7.16 -25.78 11.08
N ASP A 5 -8.35 -25.39 11.53
CA ASP A 5 -8.53 -24.49 12.69
C ASP A 5 -7.96 -25.12 13.97
N GLU A 6 -8.17 -26.42 14.20
CA GLU A 6 -7.57 -27.14 15.34
C GLU A 6 -6.03 -27.14 15.28
N ILE A 7 -5.45 -27.39 14.11
CA ILE A 7 -3.99 -27.38 13.91
C ILE A 7 -3.43 -25.97 14.16
N ILE A 8 -4.07 -24.94 13.60
CA ILE A 8 -3.61 -23.55 13.75
C ILE A 8 -3.73 -23.10 15.19
N ARG A 9 -4.79 -23.43 15.93
CA ARG A 9 -4.90 -23.08 17.36
C ARG A 9 -3.82 -23.76 18.19
N ARG A 10 -3.43 -24.98 17.85
CA ARG A 10 -2.35 -25.68 18.55
C ARG A 10 -0.97 -25.07 18.30
N ALA A 11 -0.73 -24.55 17.10
CA ALA A 11 0.60 -24.11 16.67
C ALA A 11 0.80 -22.58 16.71
N ASN A 12 -0.25 -21.80 16.46
CA ASN A 12 -0.17 -20.36 16.30
C ASN A 12 -0.62 -19.64 17.59
N PRO A 13 0.27 -18.95 18.32
CA PRO A 13 -0.07 -18.24 19.55
C PRO A 13 -1.10 -17.12 19.34
N PHE A 14 -1.19 -16.56 18.12
CA PHE A 14 -2.15 -15.49 17.80
C PHE A 14 -3.59 -16.00 17.73
N ALA A 15 -3.81 -17.27 17.35
CA ALA A 15 -5.14 -17.85 17.23
C ALA A 15 -5.85 -17.99 18.60
N ASP A 16 -5.05 -18.17 19.67
CA ASP A 16 -5.54 -18.23 21.04
C ASP A 16 -5.67 -16.85 21.68
N ALA A 17 -4.70 -15.95 21.43
CA ALA A 17 -4.67 -14.62 22.03
C ALA A 17 -5.79 -13.69 21.53
N TYR A 18 -6.19 -13.82 20.26
CA TYR A 18 -7.11 -12.90 19.60
C TYR A 18 -8.46 -13.57 19.23
N LYS A 19 -9.47 -12.74 19.02
CA LYS A 19 -10.77 -13.17 18.50
C LYS A 19 -10.72 -13.22 16.97
N MET A 20 -11.14 -14.34 16.40
CA MET A 20 -11.31 -14.48 14.94
C MET A 20 -12.49 -13.62 14.47
N MET A 21 -12.39 -13.06 13.27
CA MET A 21 -13.41 -12.17 12.69
C MET A 21 -14.82 -12.77 12.72
N LEU A 22 -14.96 -14.06 12.37
CA LEU A 22 -16.24 -14.78 12.43
C LEU A 22 -16.92 -14.70 13.81
N LYS A 23 -16.15 -14.79 14.91
CA LYS A 23 -16.71 -14.72 16.26
C LYS A 23 -17.12 -13.29 16.64
N LEU A 24 -16.46 -12.29 16.07
CA LEU A 24 -16.81 -10.88 16.27
C LEU A 24 -18.08 -10.56 15.50
N GLU A 25 -18.16 -10.95 14.22
CA GLU A 25 -19.33 -10.75 13.38
C GLU A 25 -20.59 -11.39 14.00
N GLN A 26 -20.50 -12.63 14.47
CA GLN A 26 -21.61 -13.29 15.16
C GLN A 26 -22.05 -12.56 16.43
N ARG A 27 -21.11 -11.95 17.16
CA ARG A 27 -21.42 -11.16 18.36
C ARG A 27 -22.09 -9.85 17.98
N VAL A 28 -21.54 -9.13 17.01
CA VAL A 28 -22.10 -7.85 16.52
C VAL A 28 -23.52 -8.09 16.00
N LEU A 29 -23.76 -9.14 15.21
CA LEU A 29 -25.10 -9.51 14.75
C LEU A 29 -26.07 -9.85 15.89
N GLN A 30 -25.58 -10.36 17.02
CA GLN A 30 -26.41 -10.61 18.22
C GLN A 30 -26.68 -9.33 19.02
N GLU A 31 -25.70 -8.42 19.08
CA GLU A 31 -25.78 -7.12 19.76
C GLU A 31 -26.66 -6.13 18.96
N GLU A 32 -26.52 -6.05 17.63
CA GLU A 32 -27.38 -5.27 16.71
C GLU A 32 -28.83 -5.74 16.70
N ARG A 33 -29.08 -7.01 17.05
CA ARG A 33 -30.45 -7.52 17.24
C ARG A 33 -31.10 -6.96 18.52
N ASN A 34 -30.29 -6.48 19.46
CA ASN A 34 -30.70 -5.96 20.76
C ASN A 34 -30.62 -4.43 20.84
N GLU A 35 -29.75 -3.77 20.07
CA GLU A 35 -29.60 -2.32 20.00
C GLU A 35 -29.76 -1.81 18.56
N ALA A 36 -30.64 -0.83 18.36
CA ALA A 36 -30.82 -0.14 17.09
C ALA A 36 -29.57 0.71 16.79
N SER A 37 -28.58 0.12 16.11
CA SER A 37 -27.40 0.86 15.65
C SER A 37 -27.77 1.87 14.56
N GLU A 38 -27.09 3.02 14.56
CA GLU A 38 -27.21 4.02 13.51
C GLU A 38 -26.77 3.43 12.17
N ASN A 39 -27.67 3.40 11.19
CA ASN A 39 -27.35 2.98 9.83
C ASN A 39 -26.37 3.97 9.21
N ILE A 40 -25.09 3.61 9.15
CA ILE A 40 -24.08 4.39 8.43
C ILE A 40 -24.28 4.14 6.93
N THR A 41 -25.04 5.02 6.28
CA THR A 41 -25.17 5.04 4.82
C THR A 41 -23.93 5.64 4.17
N ILE A 42 -23.24 4.85 3.35
CA ILE A 42 -22.18 5.34 2.47
C ILE A 42 -22.84 5.98 1.25
N ILE A 43 -22.70 7.31 1.11
CA ILE A 43 -23.21 8.06 -0.05
C ILE A 43 -22.07 8.21 -1.05
N ILE A 44 -22.28 7.68 -2.27
CA ILE A 44 -21.33 7.81 -3.38
C ILE A 44 -21.80 9.01 -4.22
N SER A 45 -21.18 10.16 -4.02
CA SER A 45 -21.43 11.37 -4.83
C SER A 45 -20.46 11.41 -6.01
N ASP A 46 -20.98 11.31 -7.24
CA ASP A 46 -20.21 11.56 -8.47
C ASP A 46 -20.21 13.08 -8.77
N ASP A 47 -19.42 13.84 -8.03
CA ASP A 47 -19.27 15.29 -8.27
C ASP A 47 -18.37 15.52 -9.50
N ARG A 48 -18.94 15.35 -10.70
CA ARG A 48 -18.33 15.83 -11.94
C ARG A 48 -18.78 17.25 -12.24
N LEU A 49 -17.99 18.22 -11.79
CA LEU A 49 -18.02 19.59 -12.32
C LEU A 49 -16.98 19.72 -13.44
N HIS A 50 -17.46 19.71 -14.70
CA HIS A 50 -17.15 20.68 -15.77
C HIS A 50 -17.35 20.08 -17.18
N ILE A 51 -18.26 20.68 -17.94
CA ILE A 51 -18.66 20.35 -19.32
C ILE A 51 -17.54 20.64 -20.35
N SER A 52 -16.43 21.29 -19.94
CA SER A 52 -15.36 21.79 -20.81
C SER A 52 -14.10 20.92 -20.89
N GLN A 53 -14.00 19.78 -20.18
CA GLN A 53 -12.80 18.94 -20.19
C GLN A 53 -12.81 17.85 -21.30
N HIS A 54 -11.67 17.66 -21.95
CA HIS A 54 -11.48 16.79 -23.11
C HIS A 54 -11.60 15.30 -22.76
N ARG A 55 -12.45 14.55 -23.49
CA ARG A 55 -12.83 13.12 -23.32
C ARG A 55 -11.68 12.09 -23.20
N GLY A 56 -10.42 12.48 -23.34
CA GLY A 56 -9.27 11.59 -23.40
C GLY A 56 -8.19 11.79 -22.32
N ARG A 57 -8.35 12.76 -21.40
CA ARG A 57 -7.37 13.04 -20.34
C ARG A 57 -8.06 12.93 -18.98
N TYR A 58 -7.57 12.04 -18.12
CA TYR A 58 -8.12 11.76 -16.78
C TYR A 58 -9.54 11.14 -16.74
N ASN A 59 -9.84 10.20 -17.65
CA ASN A 59 -11.08 9.42 -17.49
C ASN A 59 -10.99 8.58 -16.21
N ALA A 60 -12.00 8.70 -15.34
CA ALA A 60 -12.15 7.82 -14.20
C ALA A 60 -12.27 6.35 -14.67
N PRO A 61 -11.68 5.39 -13.94
CA PRO A 61 -11.76 3.98 -14.31
C PRO A 61 -13.23 3.54 -14.43
N LYS A 62 -13.60 2.93 -15.57
CA LYS A 62 -14.94 2.35 -15.82
C LYS A 62 -15.05 0.93 -15.25
N ILE A 63 -14.48 0.68 -14.08
CA ILE A 63 -14.56 -0.62 -13.43
C ILE A 63 -15.66 -0.50 -12.36
N ASN A 64 -16.46 -1.54 -12.16
CA ASN A 64 -17.49 -1.60 -11.10
C ASN A 64 -16.88 -1.63 -9.67
N ASP A 65 -15.61 -1.29 -9.52
CA ASP A 65 -14.89 -1.29 -8.26
C ASP A 65 -15.03 0.09 -7.64
N ILE A 66 -15.63 0.12 -6.45
CA ILE A 66 -15.86 1.34 -5.69
C ILE A 66 -14.56 1.66 -4.93
N ALA A 67 -13.93 2.80 -5.25
CA ALA A 67 -12.81 3.33 -4.49
C ALA A 67 -13.30 4.44 -3.54
N MET A 68 -13.01 4.29 -2.24
CA MET A 68 -13.37 5.29 -1.23
C MET A 68 -12.14 6.14 -0.88
N VAL A 69 -12.23 7.45 -1.10
CA VAL A 69 -11.14 8.40 -0.81
C VAL A 69 -11.42 9.07 0.52
N PHE A 70 -10.63 8.73 1.55
CA PHE A 70 -10.68 9.42 2.83
C PHE A 70 -9.86 10.71 2.76
N ARG A 71 -10.53 11.87 2.84
CA ARG A 71 -9.88 13.17 2.92
C ARG A 71 -9.81 13.59 4.39
N GLY A 72 -8.60 13.68 4.95
CA GLY A 72 -8.41 14.33 6.26
C GLY A 72 -8.76 15.82 6.19
N SER A 73 -8.97 16.47 7.34
CA SER A 73 -9.25 17.91 7.43
C SER A 73 -8.19 18.79 6.74
N CYS A 74 -6.96 18.29 6.62
CA CYS A 74 -5.85 18.96 5.92
C CYS A 74 -5.69 18.55 4.45
N GLY A 75 -6.61 17.75 3.88
CA GLY A 75 -6.49 17.20 2.52
C GLY A 75 -5.44 16.08 2.38
N ILE A 76 -4.75 15.74 3.46
CA ILE A 76 -3.73 14.70 3.51
C ILE A 76 -4.44 13.35 3.69
N PRO A 77 -4.16 12.32 2.88
CA PRO A 77 -4.69 10.98 3.11
C PRO A 77 -4.22 10.47 4.49
N PRO A 78 -5.08 9.79 5.27
CA PRO A 78 -4.68 9.23 6.56
C PRO A 78 -3.47 8.32 6.37
N ASN A 79 -2.39 8.62 7.09
CA ASN A 79 -1.08 8.02 6.85
C ASN A 79 -0.97 6.56 7.33
N ASN A 80 -1.93 6.12 8.16
CA ASN A 80 -1.92 4.82 8.80
C ASN A 80 -3.08 3.98 8.28
N ARG A 81 -2.78 2.73 7.87
CA ARG A 81 -3.83 1.72 7.75
C ARG A 81 -4.22 1.29 9.16
N ASP A 82 -5.52 1.25 9.43
CA ASP A 82 -6.04 1.00 10.76
C ASP A 82 -6.13 -0.50 11.07
N ILE A 83 -4.99 -0.94 11.59
CA ILE A 83 -4.67 -2.17 12.31
C ILE A 83 -5.51 -2.52 13.53
N CYS A 84 -6.83 -2.67 13.46
CA CYS A 84 -7.63 -2.95 14.67
C CYS A 84 -7.63 -4.43 15.07
N ILE A 85 -7.35 -4.69 16.34
CA ILE A 85 -7.18 -6.05 16.87
C ILE A 85 -8.00 -6.21 18.15
N TYR A 86 -8.69 -7.36 18.24
CA TYR A 86 -9.55 -7.74 19.35
C TYR A 86 -8.92 -8.85 20.20
N PRO A 87 -8.10 -8.50 21.21
CA PRO A 87 -7.61 -9.46 22.19
C PRO A 87 -8.78 -10.07 22.98
N ARG A 88 -8.63 -11.32 23.44
CA ARG A 88 -9.69 -11.98 24.21
C ARG A 88 -9.86 -11.42 25.62
N GLN A 89 -8.77 -10.96 26.22
CA GLN A 89 -8.68 -10.52 27.62
C GLN A 89 -8.48 -9.01 27.77
N ARG A 90 -8.42 -8.25 26.68
CA ARG A 90 -8.20 -6.80 26.70
C ARG A 90 -9.20 -6.12 25.77
N GLU A 91 -9.28 -4.80 25.88
CA GLU A 91 -10.07 -3.96 24.99
C GLU A 91 -9.46 -3.89 23.57
N LEU A 92 -10.25 -3.37 22.64
CA LEU A 92 -9.83 -3.12 21.26
C LEU A 92 -8.51 -2.35 21.24
N SER A 93 -7.52 -2.90 20.56
CA SER A 93 -6.19 -2.30 20.44
C SER A 93 -5.88 -2.03 18.99
N ARG A 94 -5.38 -0.83 18.68
CA ARG A 94 -4.91 -0.45 17.36
C ARG A 94 -3.41 -0.69 17.26
N ILE A 95 -3.00 -1.36 16.19
CA ILE A 95 -1.60 -1.65 15.90
C ILE A 95 -1.19 -0.92 14.62
N SER A 96 0.07 -0.46 14.58
CA SER A 96 0.65 0.13 13.38
C SER A 96 0.87 -0.94 12.31
N SER A 97 0.71 -0.58 11.03
CA SER A 97 1.06 -1.44 9.88
C SER A 97 2.50 -1.94 9.90
N LEU A 98 3.39 -1.24 10.61
CA LEU A 98 4.81 -1.57 10.77
C LEU A 98 5.07 -2.64 11.84
N ASN A 99 4.04 -3.09 12.56
CA ASN A 99 4.23 -4.09 13.59
C ASN A 99 4.52 -5.46 12.93
N PRO A 100 5.57 -6.18 13.38
CA PRO A 100 5.88 -7.51 12.85
C PRO A 100 4.75 -8.53 12.99
N ASN A 101 3.79 -8.29 13.89
CA ASN A 101 2.66 -9.18 14.08
C ASN A 101 1.54 -8.95 13.05
N CYS A 102 1.56 -7.86 12.27
CA CYS A 102 0.51 -7.59 11.29
C CYS A 102 0.40 -8.70 10.24
N ASP A 103 1.49 -9.06 9.57
CA ASP A 103 1.48 -10.10 8.55
C ASP A 103 0.98 -11.47 9.05
N PRO A 104 1.49 -12.03 10.17
CA PRO A 104 1.00 -13.32 10.68
C PRO A 104 -0.42 -13.30 11.20
N MET A 105 -0.93 -12.13 11.62
CA MET A 105 -2.32 -11.98 12.04
C MET A 105 -3.29 -11.84 10.86
N THR A 106 -2.86 -11.22 9.76
CA THR A 106 -3.67 -11.09 8.54
C THR A 106 -3.64 -12.36 7.70
N TYR A 107 -2.48 -13.02 7.59
CA TYR A 107 -2.26 -14.17 6.72
C TYR A 107 -1.92 -15.43 7.52
N SER A 108 -2.75 -15.80 8.50
CA SER A 108 -2.47 -16.92 9.43
C SER A 108 -2.14 -18.25 8.73
N LEU A 109 -2.66 -18.49 7.53
CA LEU A 109 -2.33 -19.68 6.71
C LEU A 109 -0.89 -19.68 6.19
N PHE A 110 -0.34 -18.50 5.88
CA PHE A 110 1.08 -18.33 5.51
C PHE A 110 2.01 -18.28 6.72
N PHE A 111 1.45 -18.25 7.92
CA PHE A 111 2.18 -18.16 9.17
C PHE A 111 1.60 -19.14 10.19
N SER A 112 1.54 -20.42 9.81
CA SER A 112 0.91 -21.48 10.60
C SER A 112 1.49 -21.61 12.01
N CYS A 113 2.77 -21.26 12.21
CA CYS A 113 3.46 -21.30 13.50
C CYS A 113 3.53 -19.94 14.22
N GLY A 114 2.90 -18.89 13.67
CA GLY A 114 2.96 -17.53 14.24
C GLY A 114 4.33 -16.87 14.11
N GLU A 115 5.09 -17.18 13.06
CA GLU A 115 6.35 -16.50 12.77
C GLU A 115 6.11 -15.00 12.58
N ARG A 116 7.09 -14.19 12.96
CA ARG A 116 6.97 -12.73 12.87
C ARG A 116 7.27 -12.26 11.45
N GLY A 117 6.51 -11.26 10.99
CA GLY A 117 6.76 -10.53 9.76
C GLY A 117 7.96 -9.59 9.86
N PHE A 118 8.02 -8.63 8.93
CA PHE A 118 9.10 -7.65 8.85
C PHE A 118 9.24 -6.84 10.14
N ARG A 119 10.49 -6.53 10.53
CA ARG A 119 10.80 -5.66 11.67
C ARG A 119 11.67 -4.51 11.24
N ILE A 120 11.39 -3.34 11.81
CA ILE A 120 12.26 -2.16 11.70
C ILE A 120 13.58 -2.46 12.43
N ASN A 121 14.69 -1.84 11.97
CA ASN A 121 16.06 -2.01 12.47
C ASN A 121 16.70 -3.37 12.18
N GLN A 122 16.39 -3.94 11.02
CA GLN A 122 17.12 -5.10 10.49
C GLN A 122 18.18 -4.63 9.48
N SER A 123 19.17 -5.48 9.20
CA SER A 123 20.24 -5.18 8.23
C SER A 123 19.76 -5.14 6.78
N TYR A 124 18.53 -5.56 6.53
CA TYR A 124 17.91 -5.63 5.21
C TYR A 124 16.67 -4.74 5.13
N SER A 125 16.35 -4.29 3.91
CA SER A 125 15.15 -3.50 3.65
C SER A 125 13.89 -4.38 3.66
N GLU A 126 12.74 -3.74 3.85
CA GLU A 126 11.45 -4.43 3.80
C GLU A 126 11.20 -5.09 2.44
N LEU A 127 11.61 -4.44 1.36
CA LEU A 127 11.57 -5.03 0.02
C LEU A 127 12.39 -6.32 -0.05
N GLN A 128 13.63 -6.30 0.47
CA GLN A 128 14.48 -7.48 0.50
C GLN A 128 13.87 -8.62 1.32
N PHE A 129 13.20 -8.30 2.43
CA PHE A 129 12.47 -9.29 3.24
C PHE A 129 11.37 -10.00 2.44
N TYR A 130 10.49 -9.23 1.78
CA TYR A 130 9.41 -9.81 0.98
C TYR A 130 9.93 -10.57 -0.25
N VAL A 131 10.95 -10.06 -0.93
CA VAL A 131 11.59 -10.75 -2.07
C VAL A 131 12.22 -12.06 -1.63
N HIS A 132 12.95 -12.07 -0.51
CA HIS A 132 13.53 -13.29 0.05
C HIS A 132 12.45 -14.34 0.33
N ARG A 133 11.28 -13.90 0.79
CA ARG A 133 10.19 -14.79 1.16
C ARG A 133 9.38 -15.31 -0.02
N LEU A 134 9.30 -14.55 -1.11
CA LEU A 134 8.69 -14.96 -2.38
C LEU A 134 9.68 -15.69 -3.31
N SER A 135 10.96 -15.72 -2.98
CA SER A 135 11.97 -16.42 -3.79
C SER A 135 11.70 -17.92 -3.88
N VAL A 136 11.78 -18.45 -5.09
CA VAL A 136 11.75 -19.90 -5.35
C VAL A 136 13.14 -20.47 -5.05
N ARG A 137 13.21 -21.50 -4.21
CA ARG A 137 14.45 -22.20 -3.88
C ARG A 137 14.31 -23.66 -4.23
N ARG A 138 15.38 -24.24 -4.77
CA ARG A 138 15.45 -25.70 -5.00
C ARG A 138 15.35 -26.40 -3.65
N ASP A 139 14.58 -27.49 -3.61
CA ASP A 139 14.40 -28.37 -2.45
C ASP A 139 13.71 -27.77 -1.22
N ILE A 140 13.18 -26.54 -1.30
CA ILE A 140 12.40 -25.91 -0.23
C ILE A 140 11.00 -25.61 -0.75
N PHE A 141 10.00 -26.24 -0.14
CA PHE A 141 8.60 -25.96 -0.42
C PHE A 141 8.21 -24.58 0.13
N ASN A 142 7.86 -23.65 -0.75
CA ASN A 142 7.38 -22.33 -0.36
C ASN A 142 5.84 -22.30 -0.40
N HIS A 143 5.22 -22.49 0.77
CA HIS A 143 3.76 -22.54 0.92
C HIS A 143 3.04 -21.26 0.48
N ILE A 144 3.72 -20.11 0.48
CA ILE A 144 3.12 -18.82 0.07
C ILE A 144 2.81 -18.83 -1.43
N LEU A 145 3.72 -19.36 -2.25
CA LEU A 145 3.57 -19.37 -3.70
C LEU A 145 2.41 -20.27 -4.17
N TYR A 146 2.03 -21.27 -3.37
CA TYR A 146 0.90 -22.15 -3.64
C TYR A 146 -0.43 -21.62 -3.08
N GLY A 147 -0.46 -20.41 -2.52
CA GLY A 147 -1.64 -19.80 -1.91
C GLY A 147 -2.69 -19.24 -2.88
N GLY A 148 -2.47 -19.33 -4.21
CA GLY A 148 -3.43 -18.89 -5.23
C GLY A 148 -3.88 -17.43 -5.04
N MET A 149 -5.18 -17.19 -4.86
CA MET A 149 -5.71 -15.84 -4.62
C MET A 149 -5.16 -15.19 -3.35
N LEU A 150 -4.92 -15.97 -2.29
CA LEU A 150 -4.36 -15.43 -1.04
C LEU A 150 -2.91 -14.95 -1.26
N MET A 151 -2.18 -15.61 -2.16
CA MET A 151 -0.84 -15.19 -2.56
C MET A 151 -0.88 -13.84 -3.29
N GLN A 152 -1.81 -13.68 -4.23
CA GLN A 152 -1.99 -12.41 -4.95
C GLN A 152 -2.31 -11.27 -3.97
N GLN A 153 -3.23 -11.49 -3.03
CA GLN A 153 -3.55 -10.51 -2.00
C GLN A 153 -2.33 -10.17 -1.14
N TYR A 154 -1.57 -11.18 -0.71
CA TYR A 154 -0.36 -10.98 0.08
C TYR A 154 0.71 -10.19 -0.67
N VAL A 155 0.92 -10.45 -1.97
CA VAL A 155 1.88 -9.72 -2.80
C VAL A 155 1.48 -8.26 -2.94
N VAL A 156 0.21 -7.98 -3.27
CA VAL A 156 -0.30 -6.62 -3.41
C VAL A 156 -0.20 -5.87 -2.08
N ASP A 157 -0.60 -6.51 -0.98
CA ASP A 157 -0.53 -5.90 0.35
C ASP A 157 0.91 -5.58 0.77
N SER A 158 1.84 -6.52 0.53
CA SER A 158 3.28 -6.33 0.79
C SER A 158 3.86 -5.19 -0.05
N TYR A 159 3.47 -5.09 -1.33
CA TYR A 159 3.89 -4.00 -2.21
C TYR A 159 3.41 -2.65 -1.68
N VAL A 160 2.15 -2.53 -1.27
CA VAL A 160 1.63 -1.27 -0.73
C VAL A 160 2.29 -0.90 0.60
N LYS A 161 2.68 -1.87 1.44
CA LYS A 161 3.48 -1.59 2.65
C LYS A 161 4.84 -1.00 2.31
N VAL A 162 5.57 -1.65 1.41
CA VAL A 162 6.88 -1.19 0.94
C VAL A 162 6.78 0.21 0.33
N GLU A 163 5.82 0.43 -0.56
CA GLU A 163 5.61 1.74 -1.18
C GLU A 163 5.20 2.79 -0.13
N GLY A 164 4.26 2.49 0.76
CA GLY A 164 3.89 3.38 1.86
C GLY A 164 5.08 3.80 2.72
N ASN A 165 6.01 2.87 2.99
CA ASN A 165 7.24 3.18 3.73
C ASN A 165 8.23 4.03 2.93
N ARG A 166 8.36 3.81 1.62
CA ARG A 166 9.14 4.69 0.73
C ARG A 166 8.55 6.10 0.68
N TRP A 167 7.23 6.23 0.60
CA TRP A 167 6.52 7.50 0.65
C TRP A 167 6.75 8.23 1.98
N ASN A 168 6.60 7.53 3.09
CA ASN A 168 6.89 8.08 4.42
C ASN A 168 8.34 8.55 4.52
N PHE A 169 9.29 7.77 4.02
CA PHE A 169 10.70 8.14 4.01
C PHE A 169 10.93 9.45 3.24
N ILE A 170 10.38 9.58 2.03
CA ILE A 170 10.51 10.81 1.22
C ILE A 170 9.93 11.98 2.01
N ARG A 171 8.72 11.84 2.54
CA ARG A 171 8.00 12.88 3.29
C ARG A 171 8.77 13.39 4.51
N PHE A 172 9.39 12.51 5.29
CA PHE A 172 10.12 12.90 6.49
C PHE A 172 11.54 13.39 6.20
N ASN A 173 12.16 12.94 5.11
CA ASN A 173 13.53 13.30 4.74
C ASN A 173 13.62 14.34 3.62
N GLU A 174 12.52 15.02 3.29
CA GLU A 174 12.50 16.06 2.25
C GLU A 174 13.57 17.14 2.47
N ARG A 175 13.86 17.54 3.71
CA ARG A 175 14.91 18.53 3.98
C ARG A 175 16.32 18.05 3.67
N ALA A 176 16.57 16.74 3.75
CA ALA A 176 17.86 16.13 3.47
C ALA A 176 18.03 15.76 1.98
N LEU A 177 16.91 15.47 1.30
CA LEU A 177 16.85 15.52 -0.15
C LEU A 177 17.11 16.97 -0.56
N ARG A 178 17.92 17.25 -1.59
CA ARG A 178 18.33 18.61 -1.97
C ARG A 178 17.14 19.48 -2.47
N VAL A 179 16.26 19.87 -1.54
CA VAL A 179 15.05 20.67 -1.79
C VAL A 179 15.39 22.16 -1.87
N GLU A 180 16.56 22.57 -1.37
CA GLU A 180 17.06 23.96 -1.47
C GLU A 180 17.07 24.48 -2.91
N SER A 181 17.36 23.63 -3.90
CA SER A 181 17.33 23.99 -5.33
C SER A 181 15.93 24.30 -5.87
N TYR A 182 14.87 24.05 -5.10
CA TYR A 182 13.47 24.17 -5.53
C TYR A 182 12.69 25.20 -4.71
N LEU A 183 13.34 25.88 -3.76
CA LEU A 183 12.72 26.96 -2.97
C LEU A 183 12.11 28.04 -3.87
N GLY A 184 12.85 28.48 -4.90
CA GLY A 184 12.34 29.50 -5.84
C GLY A 184 11.10 29.06 -6.64
N LEU A 185 10.96 27.77 -6.93
CA LEU A 185 9.76 27.23 -7.59
C LEU A 185 8.57 27.18 -6.61
N ALA A 186 8.82 26.76 -5.36
CA ALA A 186 7.81 26.75 -4.32
C ALA A 186 7.30 28.18 -4.01
N ASP A 187 8.20 29.16 -3.96
CA ASP A 187 7.86 30.57 -3.73
C ASP A 187 7.00 31.13 -4.87
N HIS A 188 7.32 30.81 -6.12
CA HIS A 188 6.51 31.22 -7.28
C HIS A 188 5.11 30.60 -7.25
N ILE A 189 5.00 29.31 -6.92
CA ILE A 189 3.70 28.63 -6.79
C ILE A 189 2.88 29.23 -5.65
N ASN A 190 3.52 29.53 -4.52
CA ASN A 190 2.87 30.16 -3.38
C ASN A 190 2.35 31.57 -3.73
N ALA A 191 3.12 32.37 -4.49
CA ALA A 191 2.69 33.68 -4.98
C ALA A 191 1.43 33.57 -5.87
N LEU A 192 1.44 32.68 -6.86
CA LEU A 192 0.28 32.45 -7.74
C LEU A 192 -0.96 31.95 -6.96
N SER A 193 -0.75 31.12 -5.94
CA SER A 193 -1.85 30.60 -5.12
C SER A 193 -2.48 31.68 -4.23
N SER A 194 -1.68 32.65 -3.76
CA SER A 194 -2.15 33.82 -3.02
C SER A 194 -2.92 34.79 -3.90
N GLU A 195 -2.55 34.92 -5.18
CA GLU A 195 -3.29 35.73 -6.17
C GLU A 195 -4.65 35.11 -6.53
N ALA A 196 -4.75 33.78 -6.51
CA ALA A 196 -5.98 33.04 -6.83
C ALA A 196 -6.88 32.71 -5.62
N ASP A 197 -6.51 33.14 -4.40
CA ASP A 197 -7.16 32.78 -3.13
C ASP A 197 -7.37 31.25 -2.92
N VAL A 198 -6.43 30.46 -3.44
CA VAL A 198 -6.44 29.00 -3.30
C VAL A 198 -5.36 28.61 -2.29
N ARG A 199 -5.71 27.85 -1.25
CA ARG A 199 -4.71 27.31 -0.33
C ARG A 199 -3.83 26.30 -1.07
N PRO A 200 -2.51 26.57 -1.25
CA PRO A 200 -1.62 25.60 -1.87
C PRO A 200 -1.50 24.36 -0.98
N GLY A 201 -1.54 23.18 -1.60
CA GLY A 201 -1.25 21.93 -0.91
C GLY A 201 0.23 21.83 -0.54
N VAL A 202 0.58 20.81 0.26
CA VAL A 202 1.99 20.50 0.56
C VAL A 202 2.67 20.03 -0.72
N THR A 203 3.70 20.75 -1.17
CA THR A 203 4.48 20.41 -2.36
C THR A 203 5.46 19.28 -2.02
N LEU A 204 5.09 18.04 -2.31
CA LEU A 204 5.99 16.89 -2.18
C LEU A 204 6.76 16.69 -3.48
N ILE A 205 8.09 16.76 -3.42
CA ILE A 205 8.94 16.58 -4.61
C ILE A 205 9.44 15.14 -4.66
N LEU A 206 8.97 14.39 -5.65
CA LEU A 206 9.44 13.03 -5.86
C LEU A 206 10.85 13.02 -6.45
N PRO A 207 11.79 12.25 -5.86
CA PRO A 207 13.11 12.01 -6.44
C PRO A 207 13.00 11.05 -7.63
N SER A 208 14.03 11.03 -8.49
CA SER A 208 14.10 10.09 -9.62
C SER A 208 14.27 8.62 -9.20
N SER A 209 14.61 8.35 -7.94
CA SER A 209 14.61 7.00 -7.37
C SER A 209 13.21 6.45 -7.10
N PHE A 210 12.18 7.29 -7.18
CA PHE A 210 10.79 6.87 -7.05
C PHE A 210 10.25 6.38 -8.40
N ILE A 211 9.87 5.10 -8.46
CA ILE A 211 9.42 4.43 -9.68
C ILE A 211 8.08 5.01 -10.12
N GLY A 212 7.96 5.39 -11.39
CA GLY A 212 6.78 6.03 -11.96
C GLY A 212 6.69 7.53 -11.72
N SER A 213 7.70 8.16 -11.11
CA SER A 213 7.79 9.62 -11.06
C SER A 213 8.19 10.19 -12.42
N SER A 214 7.73 11.41 -12.72
CA SER A 214 8.15 12.13 -13.94
C SER A 214 9.67 12.24 -14.06
N LYS A 215 10.37 12.42 -12.93
CA LYS A 215 11.84 12.50 -12.89
C LYS A 215 12.51 11.16 -13.20
N GLU A 216 11.95 10.04 -12.74
CA GLU A 216 12.45 8.71 -13.06
C GLU A 216 12.33 8.44 -14.56
N ILE A 217 11.20 8.77 -15.17
CA ILE A 217 10.99 8.67 -16.63
C ILE A 217 12.00 9.54 -17.39
N GLN A 218 12.19 10.79 -16.96
CA GLN A 218 13.16 11.70 -17.60
C GLN A 218 14.60 11.18 -17.46
N GLN A 219 14.98 10.66 -16.30
CA GLN A 219 16.30 10.10 -16.07
C GLN A 219 16.52 8.83 -16.89
N ASN A 220 15.54 7.92 -16.96
CA ASN A 220 15.60 6.73 -17.79
C ASN A 220 15.74 7.08 -19.27
N PHE A 221 15.03 8.11 -19.74
CA PHE A 221 15.16 8.61 -21.09
C PHE A 221 16.57 9.17 -21.35
N GLN A 222 17.10 10.00 -20.45
CA GLN A 222 18.47 10.53 -20.58
C GLN A 222 19.53 9.42 -20.58
N ASN A 223 19.37 8.41 -19.71
CA ASN A 223 20.24 7.23 -19.67
C ASN A 223 20.15 6.41 -20.98
N ALA A 224 18.95 6.23 -21.53
CA ALA A 224 18.78 5.58 -22.82
C ALA A 224 19.47 6.36 -23.95
N MET A 225 19.34 7.69 -23.95
CA MET A 225 19.99 8.56 -24.93
C MET A 225 21.51 8.57 -24.78
N SER A 226 22.06 8.46 -23.56
CA SER A 226 23.51 8.33 -23.37
C SER A 226 24.02 7.00 -23.91
N ILE A 227 23.30 5.90 -23.68
CA ILE A 227 23.64 4.59 -24.27
C ILE A 227 23.61 4.67 -25.80
N VAL A 228 22.59 5.30 -26.40
CA VAL A 228 22.50 5.48 -27.86
C VAL A 228 23.62 6.36 -28.40
N ARG A 229 24.06 7.36 -27.64
CA ARG A 229 25.19 8.21 -28.02
C ARG A 229 26.50 7.41 -28.06
N ASP A 230 26.72 6.53 -27.08
CA ASP A 230 27.98 5.80 -26.93
C ASP A 230 28.03 4.54 -27.82
N PHE A 231 26.92 3.82 -27.97
CA PHE A 231 26.85 2.53 -28.67
C PHE A 231 26.10 2.59 -30.00
N GLY A 232 25.56 3.75 -30.37
CA GLY A 232 24.75 3.91 -31.58
C GLY A 232 23.28 3.54 -31.38
N LYS A 233 22.48 3.80 -32.42
CA LYS A 233 21.05 3.48 -32.43
C LYS A 233 20.84 1.97 -32.40
N GLN A 234 19.90 1.51 -31.58
CA GLN A 234 19.48 0.11 -31.60
C GLN A 234 18.73 -0.21 -32.90
N ASP A 235 19.17 -1.26 -33.60
CA ASP A 235 18.51 -1.74 -34.83
C ASP A 235 17.38 -2.74 -34.55
N LEU A 236 17.39 -3.39 -33.38
CA LEU A 236 16.41 -4.40 -32.98
C LEU A 236 15.77 -4.04 -31.64
N PHE A 237 14.44 -4.08 -31.61
CA PHE A 237 13.64 -3.94 -30.39
C PHE A 237 12.80 -5.22 -30.22
N PHE A 238 12.96 -5.90 -29.08
CA PHE A 238 12.17 -7.07 -28.72
C PHE A 238 11.24 -6.73 -27.56
N ALA A 239 9.94 -6.95 -27.75
CA ALA A 239 8.95 -6.88 -26.67
C ALA A 239 8.45 -8.29 -26.37
N PHE A 240 8.68 -8.77 -25.14
CA PHE A 240 8.09 -10.02 -24.65
C PHE A 240 6.77 -9.71 -23.94
N THR A 241 5.66 -10.06 -24.57
CA THR A 241 4.34 -10.02 -23.93
C THR A 241 4.05 -11.40 -23.33
N CYS A 242 4.16 -11.53 -22.02
CA CYS A 242 3.74 -12.74 -21.31
C CYS A 242 2.21 -12.74 -21.18
N ASN A 243 1.52 -13.47 -22.07
CA ASN A 243 0.14 -13.85 -21.83
C ASN A 243 0.13 -15.10 -20.93
N PRO A 244 -0.38 -15.02 -19.69
CA PRO A 244 -0.56 -16.21 -18.88
C PRO A 244 -1.62 -17.11 -19.54
N LYS A 245 -1.27 -18.40 -19.72
CA LYS A 245 -2.23 -19.47 -20.02
C LYS A 245 -2.83 -20.00 -18.72
#